data_AF-A0A931YUE5-F1
#
_entry.id   AF-A0A931YUE5-F1
#
_cell.length_a   1.000
_cell.length_b   1.000
_cell.length_c   1.000
_cell.angle_alpha   90.00
_cell.angle_beta   90.00
_cell.angle_gamma   90.00
#
_symmetry.space_group_name_H-M   'P 1'
#
loop_
_entity.id
_entity.type
_entity.pdbx_description
1 polymer ?
#
loop_
_entity_poly.entity_id
_entity_poly.type
_entity_poly.pdbx_seq_one_letter_code
_entity_poly.pdbx_strand_id
1 'polypeptide(L)'
;MWAWLIQRAAAVLLLVVIALHLVNPFRRGVQAALLALALLHALLGVRSLLLDVGLPMRWHKALFALALFLAAALFALVWRWRWY
;
A
#
# COMPACT_ATOMS: atom_id res chain seq x y z
N MET A 1 -15.98 3.82 -3.20
CA MET A 1 -15.61 2.80 -4.22
C MET A 1 -14.13 2.85 -4.57
N TRP A 2 -13.51 4.03 -4.67
CA TRP A 2 -12.07 4.19 -4.97
C TRP A 2 -11.11 3.36 -4.11
N ALA A 3 -11.30 3.33 -2.79
CA ALA A 3 -10.44 2.57 -1.88
C ALA A 3 -10.35 1.08 -2.26
N TRP A 4 -11.51 0.47 -2.51
CA TRP A 4 -11.61 -0.93 -2.92
C TRP A 4 -10.94 -1.18 -4.28
N LEU A 5 -11.15 -0.29 -5.26
CA LEU A 5 -10.55 -0.42 -6.59
C LEU A 5 -9.03 -0.33 -6.53
N ILE A 6 -8.50 0.64 -5.78
CA ILE A 6 -7.05 0.82 -5.59
C ILE A 6 -6.45 -0.40 -4.89
N GLN A 7 -7.08 -0.90 -3.82
CA GLN A 7 -6.61 -2.08 -3.10
C GLN A 7 -6.60 -3.34 -3.98
N ARG A 8 -7.64 -3.52 -4.81
CA ARG A 8 -7.75 -4.65 -5.75
C ARG A 8 -6.70 -4.56 -6.85
N ALA A 9 -6.54 -3.39 -7.47
CA ALA A 9 -5.51 -3.16 -8.47
C ALA A 9 -4.11 -3.38 -7.88
N ALA A 10 -3.85 -2.89 -6.67
CA ALA A 10 -2.59 -3.10 -5.97
C ALA A 10 -2.31 -4.59 -5.72
N ALA A 11 -3.32 -5.37 -5.31
CA ALA A 11 -3.18 -6.81 -5.12
C ALA A 11 -2.77 -7.53 -6.41
N VAL A 12 -3.43 -7.22 -7.53
CA VAL A 12 -3.14 -7.84 -8.83
C VAL A 12 -1.75 -7.44 -9.33
N LEU A 13 -1.39 -6.15 -9.24
CA LEU A 13 -0.08 -5.66 -9.64
C LEU A 13 1.05 -6.23 -8.77
N LEU A 14 0.80 -6.46 -7.48
CA LEU A 14 1.77 -7.10 -6.58
C LEU A 14 2.21 -8.46 -7.08
N LEU A 15 1.30 -9.28 -7.64
CA LEU A 15 1.67 -10.59 -8.19
C LEU A 15 2.76 -10.48 -9.26
N VAL A 16 2.61 -9.51 -10.17
CA VAL A 16 3.57 -9.24 -11.24
C VAL A 16 4.87 -8.68 -10.68
N VAL A 17 4.79 -7.67 -9.80
CA VAL A 17 5.97 -6.98 -9.26
C VAL A 17 6.79 -7.90 -8.36
N ILE A 18 6.16 -8.80 -7.61
CA ILE A 18 6.84 -9.83 -6.83
C ILE A 18 7.63 -10.75 -7.75
N ALA A 19 7.03 -11.25 -8.84
CA ALA A 19 7.74 -12.09 -9.80
C ALA A 19 8.96 -11.36 -10.39
N LEU A 20 8.81 -10.10 -10.79
CA LEU A 20 9.92 -9.27 -11.27
C LEU A 20 11.01 -9.05 -10.20
N HIS A 21 10.62 -8.89 -8.94
CA HIS A 21 11.55 -8.71 -7.82
C HIS A 21 12.34 -9.98 -7.54
N LEU A 22 11.71 -11.14 -7.63
CA LEU A 22 12.37 -12.44 -7.45
C LEU A 22 13.37 -12.73 -8.59
N VAL A 23 13.08 -12.31 -9.83
CA VAL A 23 14.00 -12.47 -10.97
C VAL A 23 15.24 -11.58 -10.82
N ASN A 24 15.06 -10.31 -10.45
CA ASN A 24 16.18 -9.41 -10.19
C ASN A 24 15.83 -8.42 -9.07
N PRO A 25 16.26 -8.71 -7.82
CA PRO A 25 15.86 -7.91 -6.67
C PRO A 25 16.53 -6.54 -6.65
N PHE A 26 17.58 -6.31 -7.44
CA PHE A 26 18.36 -5.07 -7.42
C PHE A 26 17.78 -3.95 -8.29
N ARG A 27 16.76 -4.22 -9.11
CA ARG A 27 16.14 -3.18 -9.95
C ARG A 27 15.41 -2.16 -9.05
N ARG A 28 15.97 -0.96 -8.92
CA ARG A 28 15.43 0.11 -8.04
C ARG A 28 13.95 0.40 -8.31
N GLY A 29 13.54 0.49 -9.57
CA GLY A 29 12.14 0.71 -9.93
C GLY A 29 11.19 -0.39 -9.44
N VAL A 30 11.63 -1.66 -9.48
CA VAL A 30 10.85 -2.81 -8.98
C VAL A 30 10.78 -2.78 -7.45
N GLN A 31 11.88 -2.44 -6.76
CA GLN A 31 11.87 -2.26 -5.30
C GLN A 31 10.90 -1.16 -4.85
N ALA A 32 10.92 -0.01 -5.55
CA ALA A 32 10.02 1.10 -5.28
C ALA A 32 8.56 0.70 -5.51
N ALA A 33 8.26 0.07 -6.66
CA ALA A 33 6.92 -0.41 -6.98
C ALA A 33 6.44 -1.43 -5.94
N LEU A 34 7.30 -2.38 -5.54
CA LEU A 34 6.97 -3.39 -4.54
C LEU A 34 6.61 -2.75 -3.20
N LEU A 35 7.44 -1.82 -2.72
CA LEU A 35 7.22 -1.11 -1.46
C LEU A 35 5.91 -0.30 -1.50
N ALA A 36 5.70 0.48 -2.57
CA ALA A 36 4.52 1.32 -2.71
C ALA A 36 3.23 0.50 -2.77
N LEU A 37 3.19 -0.55 -3.60
CA LEU A 37 2.02 -1.40 -3.75
C LEU A 37 1.73 -2.21 -2.48
N ALA A 38 2.76 -2.71 -1.80
CA ALA A 38 2.59 -3.44 -0.54
C ALA A 38 1.99 -2.54 0.54
N LEU A 39 2.50 -1.31 0.70
CA LEU A 39 1.97 -0.34 1.66
C LEU A 39 0.52 0.04 1.35
N LEU A 40 0.19 0.34 0.09
CA LEU A 40 -1.18 0.67 -0.32
C LEU A 40 -2.14 -0.50 -0.07
N HIS A 41 -1.76 -1.71 -0.48
CA HIS A 41 -2.60 -2.90 -0.29
C HIS A 41 -2.85 -3.19 1.20
N ALA A 42 -1.78 -3.19 1.99
CA ALA A 42 -1.85 -3.51 3.42
C ALA A 42 -2.66 -2.47 4.20
N LEU A 43 -2.39 -1.17 4.03
CA LEU A 43 -3.06 -0.11 4.80
C LEU A 43 -4.54 0.05 4.42
N LEU A 44 -4.89 -0.10 3.14
CA LEU A 44 -6.29 -0.12 2.73
C LEU A 44 -6.99 -1.39 3.22
N GLY A 45 -6.28 -2.53 3.29
CA GLY A 45 -6.76 -3.77 3.91
C GLY A 45 -7.04 -3.60 5.40
N VAL A 46 -6.11 -3.02 6.17
CA VAL A 46 -6.30 -2.69 7.59
C VAL A 46 -7.51 -1.77 7.78
N ARG A 47 -7.66 -0.75 6.93
CA ARG A 47 -8.85 0.10 6.94
C ARG A 47 -10.13 -0.72 6.76
N SER A 48 -10.17 -1.68 5.82
CA SER A 48 -11.33 -2.56 5.64
C SER A 48 -11.63 -3.33 6.93
N LEU A 49 -10.61 -3.98 7.50
CA LEU A 49 -10.76 -4.77 8.73
C LEU A 49 -11.29 -3.93 9.89
N LEU A 50 -10.80 -2.70 10.07
CA LEU A 50 -11.29 -1.79 11.11
C LEU A 50 -12.78 -1.48 10.95
N LEU A 51 -13.25 -1.32 9.72
CA LEU A 51 -14.67 -1.06 9.44
C LEU A 51 -15.50 -2.33 9.62
N ASP A 52 -14.95 -3.49 9.26
CA ASP A 52 -15.60 -4.79 9.41
C ASP A 52 -15.81 -5.16 10.89
N VAL A 53 -14.92 -4.73 11.80
CA VAL A 53 -15.08 -4.90 13.25
C VAL A 53 -15.97 -3.84 13.93
N GLY A 54 -16.65 -2.99 13.14
CA GLY A 54 -17.71 -2.11 13.65
C GLY A 54 -17.30 -0.66 13.92
N LEU A 55 -16.16 -0.19 13.39
CA LEU A 55 -15.79 1.22 13.51
C LEU A 55 -16.85 2.12 12.83
N PRO A 56 -17.30 3.23 13.46
CA PRO A 56 -18.40 4.04 12.92
C PRO A 56 -18.15 4.59 11.51
N MET A 57 -19.19 4.57 10.67
CA MET A 57 -19.14 5.01 9.26
C MET A 57 -18.70 6.48 9.07
N ARG A 58 -18.79 7.33 10.10
CA ARG A 58 -18.22 8.69 10.05
C ARG A 58 -16.71 8.72 9.79
N TRP A 59 -15.99 7.65 10.17
CA TRP A 59 -14.54 7.53 9.97
C TRP A 59 -14.15 7.09 8.57
N HIS A 60 -15.11 6.74 7.70
CA HIS A 60 -14.83 6.11 6.40
C HIS A 60 -13.90 6.94 5.51
N LYS A 61 -14.11 8.26 5.43
CA LYS A 61 -13.27 9.19 4.66
C LYS A 61 -11.93 9.47 5.36
N ALA A 62 -11.95 9.70 6.66
CA ALA A 62 -10.75 9.99 7.45
C ALA A 62 -9.76 8.81 7.42
N LEU A 63 -10.24 7.58 7.60
CA LEU A 63 -9.40 6.38 7.48
C LEU A 63 -8.83 6.19 6.08
N PHE A 64 -9.59 6.55 5.03
CA PHE A 64 -9.07 6.48 3.67
C PHE A 64 -7.93 7.47 3.47
N ALA A 65 -8.12 8.73 3.87
CA ALA A 65 -7.07 9.74 3.80
C ALA A 65 -5.85 9.36 4.65
N LEU A 66 -6.07 8.85 5.86
CA LEU A 66 -5.01 8.38 6.76
C LEU A 66 -4.22 7.23 6.14
N ALA A 67 -4.89 6.24 5.54
CA ALA A 67 -4.21 5.13 4.88
C ALA A 67 -3.31 5.60 3.72
N LEU A 68 -3.78 6.54 2.89
CA LEU A 68 -2.98 7.11 1.80
C LEU A 68 -1.80 7.94 2.33
N PHE A 69 -2.04 8.77 3.35
CA PHE A 69 -1.00 9.57 3.99
C PHE A 69 0.08 8.68 4.60
N LEU A 70 -0.31 7.66 5.37
CA LEU A 70 0.64 6.71 5.96
C LEU A 70 1.40 5.92 4.90
N ALA A 71 0.74 5.50 3.81
CA ALA A 71 1.42 4.82 2.71
C ALA A 71 2.51 5.72 2.10
N ALA A 72 2.20 6.99 1.83
CA ALA A 72 3.16 7.95 1.28
C ALA A 72 4.29 8.28 2.27
N ALA A 73 3.95 8.51 3.53
CA ALA A 73 4.92 8.86 4.58
C ALA A 73 5.89 7.70 4.86
N LEU A 74 5.37 6.47 5.00
CA LEU A 74 6.19 5.28 5.21
C LEU A 74 7.04 4.97 3.97
N PHE A 75 6.48 5.12 2.77
CA PHE A 75 7.26 4.98 1.54
C PHE A 75 8.43 5.96 1.55
N ALA A 76 8.18 7.26 1.77
CA ALA A 76 9.22 8.28 1.77
C ALA A 76 10.27 8.01 2.86
N LEU A 77 9.85 7.63 4.07
CA LEU A 77 10.74 7.32 5.18
C LEU A 77 11.66 6.14 4.86
N VAL A 78 11.07 5.00 4.49
CA VAL A 78 11.80 3.75 4.22
C VAL A 78 12.67 3.90 2.98
N TRP A 79 12.13 4.50 1.92
CA TRP A 79 12.87 4.72 0.68
C TRP A 79 14.06 5.62 0.91
N ARG A 80 13.88 6.73 1.64
CA ARG A 80 14.95 7.63 2.00
C ARG A 80 16.03 6.92 2.82
N TRP A 81 15.65 6.22 3.89
CA TRP A 81 16.59 5.51 4.76
C TRP A 81 17.39 4.43 4.03
N ARG A 82 16.78 3.72 3.06
CA ARG A 82 17.46 2.67 2.28
C ARG A 82 18.70 3.15 1.52
N TRP A 83 18.80 4.45 1.21
CA TRP A 83 19.87 5.03 0.39
C TRP A 83 20.86 5.91 1.17
N TYR A 84 20.68 6.07 2.49
CA TYR A 84 21.65 6.71 3.38
C TYR A 84 22.49 5.65 4.07
#